data_AF-A0A6N9Q3S2-F1
#
_entry.id   AF-A0A6N9Q3S2-F1
#
_cell.length_a   1.000
_cell.length_b   1.000
_cell.length_c   1.000
_cell.angle_alpha   90.00
_cell.angle_beta   90.00
_cell.angle_gamma   90.00
#
_symmetry.space_group_name_H-M   'P 1'
#
loop_
_entity.id
_entity.type
_entity.pdbx_description
1 polymer ?
#
loop_
_entity_poly.entity_id
_entity_poly.type
_entity_poly.pdbx_seq_one_letter_code
_entity_poly.pdbx_strand_id
1 'polypeptide(L)'
;MKEGFKLNKKILTGFSVIFMFIFAVAGSVFAFSDLPEGTNKNIIMELKRNGVVSGMDENNFAPNGKLTYAQGIALIVKGLDLNLAHMTFVKQPLASDYFTSISDESWYADYFVKAYLNGVEIEKDVNPTKKMTKEQFAHALFQAMDAKGDYSFIEIFLTIKDADKINPEYMDSIQKILLSEVALLDQANNFHPTQLVKRIDASVMIFKAINFVNDNHSEDEPPVDIPTPIPDEEVSFKVEKVNEEVNKVTLSWGEKPNAGYSIEITSVDFVNNEAVIHYQLHYPVEGMMYAMVITEPKAETYISNSLTASIQQEK
;
A
#
# COMPACT_ATOMS: atom_id res chain seq x y z
N MET A 1 -67.01 -41.84 -20.51
CA MET A 1 -65.87 -42.58 -21.09
C MET A 1 -65.21 -41.68 -22.13
N LYS A 2 -63.94 -41.32 -21.90
CA LYS A 2 -62.94 -40.71 -22.81
C LYS A 2 -63.27 -39.32 -23.38
N GLU A 3 -62.64 -38.27 -22.83
CA GLU A 3 -61.31 -37.72 -23.20
C GLU A 3 -61.28 -37.04 -24.57
N GLY A 4 -60.96 -35.74 -24.55
CA GLY A 4 -60.76 -34.87 -25.71
C GLY A 4 -60.21 -33.52 -25.27
N PHE A 5 -58.88 -33.44 -25.20
CA PHE A 5 -58.04 -32.29 -24.88
C PHE A 5 -58.27 -31.08 -25.81
N LYS A 6 -58.26 -29.84 -25.27
CA LYS A 6 -57.67 -28.67 -25.96
C LYS A 6 -57.43 -27.47 -25.01
N LEU A 7 -56.18 -27.01 -25.09
CA LEU A 7 -55.48 -25.91 -24.41
C LEU A 7 -56.12 -24.52 -24.63
N ASN A 8 -56.05 -23.59 -23.67
CA ASN A 8 -55.21 -22.38 -23.85
C ASN A 8 -55.09 -21.43 -22.63
N LYS A 9 -53.87 -20.87 -22.52
CA LYS A 9 -53.44 -19.59 -21.90
C LYS A 9 -53.83 -19.30 -20.45
N LYS A 10 -52.90 -19.67 -19.55
CA LYS A 10 -52.77 -19.06 -18.22
C LYS A 10 -52.37 -17.58 -18.39
N ILE A 11 -53.28 -16.67 -18.05
CA ILE A 11 -52.93 -15.32 -17.60
C ILE A 11 -52.82 -15.44 -16.09
N LEU A 12 -51.61 -15.39 -15.55
CA LEU A 12 -51.40 -15.24 -14.12
C LEU A 12 -50.69 -13.91 -13.91
N THR A 13 -51.50 -12.91 -13.61
CA THR A 13 -51.12 -11.68 -12.91
C THR A 13 -50.48 -12.04 -11.58
N GLY A 14 -49.29 -11.53 -11.32
CA GLY A 14 -48.70 -11.52 -9.99
C GLY A 14 -47.18 -11.63 -9.98
N PHE A 15 -46.48 -10.49 -9.93
CA PHE A 15 -45.16 -10.35 -9.31
C PHE A 15 -45.12 -8.91 -8.77
N SER A 16 -45.45 -8.71 -7.49
CA SER A 16 -44.55 -8.84 -6.34
C SER A 16 -43.48 -7.75 -6.36
N VAL A 17 -43.67 -6.77 -5.46
CA VAL A 17 -42.73 -5.71 -5.13
C VAL A 17 -41.43 -6.36 -4.66
N ILE A 18 -40.40 -6.39 -5.52
CA ILE A 18 -39.05 -6.77 -5.11
C ILE A 18 -38.46 -5.55 -4.40
N PHE A 19 -38.56 -5.61 -3.08
CA PHE A 19 -37.82 -4.81 -2.13
C PHE A 19 -36.32 -5.05 -2.39
N MET A 20 -35.67 -4.13 -3.10
CA MET A 20 -34.21 -4.18 -3.30
C MET A 20 -33.54 -3.80 -1.98
N PHE A 21 -33.34 -4.80 -1.12
CA PHE A 21 -32.47 -4.71 0.04
C PHE A 21 -31.04 -4.53 -0.49
N ILE A 22 -30.62 -3.28 -0.67
CA ILE A 22 -29.20 -2.96 -0.78
C ILE A 22 -28.62 -3.27 0.60
N PHE A 23 -28.04 -4.45 0.74
CA PHE A 23 -27.05 -4.71 1.78
C PHE A 23 -25.86 -3.83 1.45
N ALA A 24 -25.90 -2.58 1.92
CA ALA A 24 -24.68 -1.88 2.27
C ALA A 24 -24.10 -2.65 3.45
N VAL A 25 -23.34 -3.71 3.16
CA VAL A 25 -22.30 -4.14 4.09
C VAL A 25 -21.27 -3.03 4.00
N ALA A 26 -21.53 -1.93 4.71
CA ALA A 26 -20.47 -1.13 5.26
C ALA A 26 -19.68 -2.12 6.10
N GLY A 27 -18.60 -2.67 5.52
CA GLY A 27 -17.66 -3.46 6.28
C GLY A 27 -17.21 -2.56 7.41
N SER A 28 -17.74 -2.81 8.60
CA SER A 28 -17.19 -2.25 9.82
C SER A 28 -15.75 -2.72 9.81
N VAL A 29 -14.83 -1.84 9.42
CA VAL A 29 -13.42 -2.02 9.72
C VAL A 29 -13.38 -2.03 11.24
N PHE A 30 -13.49 -3.23 11.82
CA PHE A 30 -13.67 -3.39 13.26
C PHE A 30 -12.53 -2.65 13.95
N ALA A 31 -12.87 -1.56 14.65
CA ALA A 31 -11.92 -0.81 15.43
C ALA A 31 -11.51 -1.68 16.61
N PHE A 32 -10.21 -1.71 16.93
CA PHE A 32 -9.76 -2.47 18.09
C PHE A 32 -10.33 -1.85 19.37
N SER A 33 -11.00 -2.67 20.17
CA SER A 33 -11.71 -2.22 21.38
C SER A 33 -10.77 -1.91 22.55
N ASP A 34 -9.55 -2.45 22.51
CA ASP A 34 -8.52 -2.28 23.54
C ASP A 34 -7.59 -1.08 23.29
N LEU A 35 -7.87 -0.28 22.26
CA LEU A 35 -7.18 0.98 21.99
C LEU A 35 -7.97 2.18 22.55
N PRO A 36 -7.35 3.01 23.41
CA PRO A 36 -7.99 4.25 23.85
C PRO A 36 -8.15 5.20 22.66
N GLU A 37 -9.21 6.02 22.68
CA GLU A 37 -9.39 7.08 21.68
C GLU A 37 -8.20 8.03 21.65
N GLY A 38 -7.87 8.53 20.45
CA GLY A 38 -6.80 9.50 20.24
C GLY A 38 -5.85 9.12 19.10
N THR A 39 -4.76 9.87 18.99
CA THR A 39 -3.81 9.82 17.87
C THR A 39 -3.26 8.42 17.62
N ASN A 40 -2.87 7.69 18.66
CA ASN A 40 -2.29 6.35 18.49
C ASN A 40 -3.32 5.35 17.91
N LYS A 41 -4.60 5.48 18.26
CA LYS A 41 -5.65 4.65 17.67
C LYS A 41 -5.80 4.94 16.18
N ASN A 42 -5.81 6.22 15.79
CA ASN A 42 -5.88 6.62 14.39
C ASN A 42 -4.71 6.05 13.58
N ILE A 43 -3.48 6.20 14.10
CA ILE A 43 -2.26 5.63 13.50
C ILE A 43 -2.41 4.11 13.31
N ILE A 44 -2.82 3.38 14.35
CA ILE A 44 -2.94 1.92 14.26
C ILE A 44 -4.03 1.51 13.26
N MET A 45 -5.15 2.22 13.21
CA MET A 45 -6.22 1.94 12.26
C MET A 45 -5.79 2.22 10.82
N GLU A 46 -4.97 3.25 10.59
CA GLU A 46 -4.38 3.53 9.29
C GLU A 46 -3.40 2.44 8.86
N LEU A 47 -2.47 2.06 9.73
CA LEU A 47 -1.57 0.94 9.48
C LEU A 47 -2.32 -0.37 9.24
N LYS A 48 -3.48 -0.57 9.89
CA LYS A 48 -4.35 -1.75 9.66
C LYS A 48 -4.95 -1.71 8.26
N ARG A 49 -5.47 -0.55 7.84
CA ARG A 49 -6.03 -0.33 6.50
C ARG A 49 -4.99 -0.57 5.40
N ASN A 50 -3.74 -0.20 5.68
CA ASN A 50 -2.62 -0.39 4.75
C ASN A 50 -1.96 -1.78 4.89
N GLY A 51 -2.53 -2.72 5.65
CA GLY A 51 -2.04 -4.09 5.78
C GLY A 51 -0.73 -4.28 6.58
N VAL A 52 -0.21 -3.21 7.17
CA VAL A 52 1.05 -3.22 7.95
C VAL A 52 0.85 -3.92 9.30
N VAL A 53 -0.26 -3.63 9.99
CA VAL A 53 -0.58 -4.24 11.28
C VAL A 53 -1.87 -5.06 11.20
N SER A 54 -1.90 -6.16 11.96
CA SER A 54 -3.10 -6.96 12.21
C SER A 54 -3.48 -6.94 13.68
N GLY A 55 -4.69 -7.39 14.03
CA GLY A 55 -5.03 -7.67 15.41
C GLY A 55 -4.38 -8.97 15.90
N MET A 56 -4.34 -9.17 17.21
CA MET A 56 -4.16 -10.51 17.79
C MET A 56 -5.39 -11.38 17.51
N ASP A 57 -6.56 -10.73 17.46
CA ASP A 57 -7.82 -11.26 16.97
C ASP A 57 -8.60 -10.12 16.28
N GLU A 58 -9.87 -10.36 15.93
CA GLU A 58 -10.72 -9.39 15.24
C GLU A 58 -10.92 -8.07 16.02
N ASN A 59 -10.91 -8.13 17.34
CA ASN A 59 -11.28 -7.03 18.24
C ASN A 59 -10.10 -6.47 19.07
N ASN A 60 -9.02 -7.22 19.22
CA ASN A 60 -7.91 -6.86 20.11
C ASN A 60 -6.60 -6.63 19.36
N PHE A 61 -5.96 -5.49 19.63
CA PHE A 61 -4.64 -5.15 19.12
C PHE A 61 -3.50 -5.62 20.05
N ALA A 62 -3.76 -5.66 21.36
CA ALA A 62 -2.81 -5.84 22.45
C ALA A 62 -1.72 -4.74 22.49
N PRO A 63 -2.06 -3.45 22.73
CA PRO A 63 -1.12 -2.33 22.62
C PRO A 63 0.10 -2.46 23.54
N ASN A 64 -0.09 -2.98 24.75
CA ASN A 64 1.00 -3.18 25.72
C ASN A 64 1.75 -4.51 25.52
N GLY A 65 1.34 -5.34 24.56
CA GLY A 65 2.01 -6.59 24.22
C GLY A 65 3.44 -6.35 23.79
N LYS A 66 4.37 -7.22 24.22
CA LYS A 66 5.78 -7.14 23.85
C LYS A 66 6.04 -7.93 22.57
N LEU A 67 6.66 -7.29 21.59
CA LEU A 67 6.96 -7.94 20.31
C LEU A 67 8.03 -9.02 20.49
N THR A 68 7.85 -10.12 19.78
CA THR A 68 8.95 -11.03 19.46
C THR A 68 9.81 -10.41 18.35
N TYR A 69 11.05 -10.88 18.22
CA TYR A 69 11.95 -10.43 17.14
C TYR A 69 11.31 -10.64 15.76
N ALA A 70 10.67 -11.78 15.54
CA ALA A 70 9.95 -12.05 14.28
C ALA A 70 8.79 -11.09 14.01
N GLN A 71 8.03 -10.72 15.05
CA GLN A 71 6.98 -9.72 14.89
C GLN A 71 7.54 -8.32 14.62
N GLY A 72 8.69 -7.97 15.21
CA GLY A 72 9.38 -6.71 14.93
C GLY A 72 9.83 -6.62 13.46
N ILE A 73 10.54 -7.63 12.97
CA ILE A 73 11.01 -7.69 11.57
C ILE A 73 9.83 -7.69 10.59
N ALA A 74 8.77 -8.46 10.88
CA ALA A 74 7.59 -8.47 10.03
C ALA A 74 6.91 -7.08 9.93
N LEU A 75 6.88 -6.31 11.02
CA LEU A 75 6.35 -4.94 11.00
C LEU A 75 7.23 -3.99 10.18
N ILE A 76 8.55 -4.10 10.31
CA ILE A 76 9.51 -3.29 9.56
C ILE A 76 9.38 -3.57 8.05
N VAL A 77 9.43 -4.85 7.67
CA VAL A 77 9.34 -5.28 6.26
C VAL A 77 8.02 -4.84 5.62
N LYS A 78 6.90 -5.01 6.33
CA LYS A 78 5.59 -4.57 5.83
C LYS A 78 5.45 -3.05 5.80
N GLY A 79 6.00 -2.36 6.80
CA GLY A 79 5.88 -0.92 6.92
C GLY A 79 6.63 -0.20 5.80
N LEU A 80 7.86 -0.61 5.54
CA LEU A 80 8.74 0.02 4.55
C LEU A 80 8.75 -0.68 3.19
N ASP A 81 7.82 -1.62 2.99
CA ASP A 81 7.68 -2.43 1.78
C ASP A 81 9.03 -3.00 1.29
N LEU A 82 9.77 -3.64 2.20
CA LEU A 82 11.01 -4.30 1.82
C LEU A 82 10.67 -5.53 0.98
N ASN A 83 11.08 -5.49 -0.27
CA ASN A 83 10.78 -6.54 -1.24
C ASN A 83 12.03 -6.94 -2.02
N LEU A 84 11.90 -7.97 -2.86
CA LEU A 84 13.00 -8.52 -3.64
C LEU A 84 12.79 -8.31 -5.15
N ALA A 85 11.83 -7.46 -5.55
CA ALA A 85 11.38 -7.34 -6.94
C ALA A 85 12.50 -6.86 -7.88
N HIS A 86 13.43 -6.07 -7.36
CA HIS A 86 14.58 -5.52 -8.10
C HIS A 86 15.80 -6.44 -8.10
N MET A 87 15.72 -7.62 -7.48
CA MET A 87 16.84 -8.54 -7.32
C MET A 87 16.71 -9.74 -8.25
N THR A 88 17.81 -10.15 -8.87
CA THR A 88 17.86 -11.34 -9.72
C THR A 88 18.52 -12.49 -8.98
N PHE A 89 17.85 -13.64 -8.91
CA PHE A 89 18.40 -14.83 -8.26
C PHE A 89 18.42 -16.03 -9.19
N VAL A 90 19.49 -16.85 -9.09
CA VAL A 90 19.59 -18.14 -9.79
C VAL A 90 18.62 -19.17 -9.20
N LYS A 91 18.36 -19.07 -7.90
CA LYS A 91 17.36 -19.85 -7.15
C LYS A 91 16.64 -18.93 -6.18
N GLN A 92 15.40 -19.24 -5.83
CA GLN A 92 14.69 -18.49 -4.79
C GLN A 92 15.48 -18.54 -3.47
N PRO A 93 15.76 -17.39 -2.83
CA PRO A 93 16.45 -17.35 -1.54
C PRO A 93 15.53 -17.89 -0.44
N LEU A 94 16.09 -18.75 0.41
CA LEU A 94 15.39 -19.34 1.56
C LEU A 94 15.96 -18.80 2.87
N ALA A 95 15.19 -18.86 3.96
CA ALA A 95 15.66 -18.38 5.25
C ALA A 95 16.84 -19.22 5.76
N SER A 96 16.80 -20.53 5.51
CA SER A 96 17.87 -21.47 5.85
C SER A 96 19.19 -21.22 5.12
N ASP A 97 19.19 -20.44 4.02
CA ASP A 97 20.42 -20.01 3.35
C ASP A 97 21.23 -19.03 4.24
N TYR A 98 20.55 -18.25 5.09
CA TYR A 98 21.16 -17.15 5.87
C TYR A 98 21.11 -17.38 7.39
N PHE A 99 20.09 -18.07 7.89
CA PHE A 99 19.81 -18.21 9.33
C PHE A 99 19.77 -19.67 9.78
N THR A 100 20.44 -19.98 10.89
CA THR A 100 20.48 -21.35 11.44
C THR A 100 19.26 -21.70 12.28
N SER A 101 18.56 -20.68 12.78
CA SER A 101 17.48 -20.82 13.77
C SER A 101 16.08 -20.59 13.18
N ILE A 102 15.96 -20.40 11.87
CA ILE A 102 14.71 -20.08 11.18
C ILE A 102 14.40 -21.18 10.17
N SER A 103 13.26 -21.86 10.36
CA SER A 103 12.73 -22.83 9.38
C SER A 103 12.11 -22.09 8.21
N ASP A 104 12.33 -22.58 6.98
CA ASP A 104 11.75 -22.05 5.74
C ASP A 104 10.21 -22.07 5.73
N GLU A 105 9.59 -22.94 6.52
CA GLU A 105 8.13 -23.05 6.65
C GLU A 105 7.52 -22.07 7.68
N SER A 106 8.36 -21.28 8.36
CA SER A 106 7.89 -20.35 9.37
C SER A 106 7.11 -19.21 8.72
N TRP A 107 6.01 -18.76 9.34
CA TRP A 107 5.21 -17.63 8.82
C TRP A 107 6.02 -16.34 8.62
N TYR A 108 7.15 -16.23 9.32
CA TYR A 108 8.06 -15.09 9.27
C TYR A 108 9.29 -15.30 8.38
N ALA A 109 9.53 -16.49 7.82
CA ALA A 109 10.74 -16.80 7.08
C ALA A 109 11.01 -15.80 5.96
N ASP A 110 9.99 -15.52 5.14
CA ASP A 110 10.06 -14.56 4.03
C ASP A 110 10.41 -13.13 4.48
N TYR A 111 9.88 -12.68 5.63
CA TYR A 111 10.23 -11.35 6.16
C TYR A 111 11.70 -11.26 6.55
N PHE A 112 12.29 -12.32 7.13
CA PHE A 112 13.71 -12.32 7.45
C PHE A 112 14.59 -12.29 6.20
N VAL A 113 14.22 -13.04 5.14
CA VAL A 113 14.93 -12.99 3.86
C VAL A 113 14.87 -11.60 3.24
N LYS A 114 13.67 -11.00 3.20
CA LYS A 114 13.46 -9.63 2.68
C LYS A 114 14.28 -8.60 3.44
N ALA A 115 14.22 -8.62 4.77
CA ALA A 115 14.98 -7.71 5.61
C ALA A 115 16.49 -7.86 5.36
N TYR A 116 17.00 -9.09 5.42
CA TYR A 116 18.44 -9.37 5.26
C TYR A 116 18.97 -8.93 3.89
N LEU A 117 18.27 -9.26 2.82
CA LEU A 117 18.71 -8.93 1.46
C LEU A 117 18.57 -7.44 1.13
N ASN A 118 17.72 -6.71 1.86
CA ASN A 118 17.66 -5.25 1.81
C ASN A 118 18.63 -4.59 2.82
N GLY A 119 19.60 -5.32 3.39
CA GLY A 119 20.66 -4.74 4.21
C GLY A 119 20.32 -4.55 5.70
N VAL A 120 19.19 -5.06 6.18
CA VAL A 120 18.92 -5.12 7.62
C VAL A 120 19.80 -6.19 8.24
N GLU A 121 20.65 -5.81 9.18
CA GLU A 121 21.58 -6.73 9.83
C GLU A 121 20.84 -7.60 10.85
N ILE A 122 20.93 -8.91 10.66
CA ILE A 122 20.30 -9.90 11.54
C ILE A 122 21.32 -11.00 11.82
N GLU A 123 21.52 -11.31 13.09
CA GLU A 123 22.42 -12.39 13.52
C GLU A 123 22.00 -13.74 12.92
N LYS A 124 22.99 -14.53 12.47
CA LYS A 124 22.76 -15.83 11.85
C LYS A 124 21.98 -16.80 12.75
N ASP A 125 22.24 -16.77 14.05
CA ASP A 125 21.64 -17.62 15.08
C ASP A 125 20.49 -16.94 15.86
N VAL A 126 19.98 -15.80 15.36
CA VAL A 126 18.89 -15.02 15.97
C VAL A 126 17.75 -15.92 16.47
N ASN A 127 17.26 -15.65 17.67
CA ASN A 127 16.06 -16.32 18.19
C ASN A 127 14.80 -15.52 17.80
N PRO A 128 14.02 -15.95 16.79
CA PRO A 128 12.86 -15.20 16.29
C PRO A 128 11.74 -15.04 17.32
N THR A 129 11.68 -15.91 18.33
CA THR A 129 10.64 -15.92 19.36
C THR A 129 11.01 -15.10 20.61
N LYS A 130 12.29 -14.73 20.75
CA LYS A 130 12.77 -13.87 21.85
C LYS A 130 12.09 -12.51 21.77
N LYS A 131 11.81 -11.90 22.92
CA LYS A 131 11.28 -10.54 22.97
C LYS A 131 12.34 -9.53 22.53
N MET A 132 11.95 -8.60 21.66
CA MET A 132 12.83 -7.61 21.07
C MET A 132 12.93 -6.38 21.98
N THR A 133 14.14 -5.85 22.17
CA THR A 133 14.35 -4.59 22.90
C THR A 133 14.07 -3.39 21.99
N LYS A 134 13.89 -2.21 22.59
CA LYS A 134 13.64 -0.96 21.85
C LYS A 134 14.83 -0.57 20.97
N GLU A 135 16.05 -0.74 21.46
CA GLU A 135 17.26 -0.46 20.65
C GLU A 135 17.41 -1.40 19.46
N GLN A 136 17.10 -2.69 19.62
CA GLN A 136 17.14 -3.65 18.51
C GLN A 136 16.12 -3.28 17.45
N PHE A 137 14.91 -2.92 17.86
CA PHE A 137 13.86 -2.50 16.93
C PHE A 137 14.23 -1.20 16.21
N ALA A 138 14.76 -0.21 16.94
CA ALA A 138 15.21 1.05 16.38
C ALA A 138 16.36 0.85 15.37
N HIS A 139 17.38 0.06 15.73
CA HIS A 139 18.50 -0.22 14.85
C HIS A 139 18.06 -0.87 13.53
N ALA A 140 17.26 -1.94 13.62
CA ALA A 140 16.73 -2.62 12.42
C ALA A 140 15.79 -1.71 11.60
N LEU A 141 14.99 -0.88 12.26
CA LEU A 141 14.11 0.08 11.57
C LEU A 141 14.93 1.14 10.82
N PHE A 142 16.00 1.66 11.41
CA PHE A 142 16.86 2.62 10.74
C PHE A 142 17.56 2.01 9.51
N GLN A 143 18.13 0.81 9.64
CA GLN A 143 18.73 0.12 8.48
C GLN A 143 17.72 -0.11 7.36
N ALA A 144 16.48 -0.47 7.73
CA ALA A 144 15.41 -0.62 6.76
C ALA A 144 14.98 0.71 6.13
N MET A 145 15.06 1.83 6.86
CA MET A 145 14.85 3.15 6.27
C MET A 145 15.98 3.43 5.29
N ASP A 146 17.25 3.31 5.69
CA ASP A 146 18.44 3.54 4.87
C ASP A 146 18.42 2.74 3.55
N ALA A 147 17.85 1.53 3.57
CA ALA A 147 17.63 0.70 2.39
C ALA A 147 16.62 1.27 1.37
N LYS A 148 15.86 2.31 1.74
CA LYS A 148 14.87 2.99 0.88
C LYS A 148 15.41 4.27 0.25
N GLY A 149 16.60 4.72 0.63
CA GLY A 149 17.24 5.87 -0.01
C GLY A 149 18.32 6.51 0.84
N ASP A 150 19.13 7.33 0.18
CA ASP A 150 20.23 8.04 0.81
C ASP A 150 19.74 9.30 1.54
N TYR A 151 19.54 9.23 2.86
CA TYR A 151 19.08 10.40 3.63
C TYR A 151 20.25 11.21 4.19
N SER A 152 20.19 12.52 3.98
CA SER A 152 21.13 13.47 4.59
C SER A 152 20.67 13.85 5.99
N PHE A 153 21.50 13.56 6.99
CA PHE A 153 21.26 13.96 8.37
C PHE A 153 22.22 15.05 8.79
N ILE A 154 21.73 15.97 9.63
CA ILE A 154 22.61 16.94 10.29
C ILE A 154 23.51 16.22 11.30
N GLU A 155 24.79 16.59 11.35
CA GLU A 155 25.80 16.01 12.24
C GLU A 155 25.69 16.55 13.68
N ILE A 156 24.46 16.59 14.22
CA ILE A 156 24.19 16.96 15.61
C ILE A 156 24.12 15.68 16.45
N PHE A 157 24.91 15.64 17.51
CA PHE A 157 24.84 14.57 18.49
C PHE A 157 23.86 14.94 19.61
N LEU A 158 22.74 14.23 19.70
CA LEU A 158 21.73 14.45 20.73
C LEU A 158 22.19 13.81 22.05
N THR A 159 22.05 14.55 23.15
CA THR A 159 22.35 14.04 24.48
C THR A 159 21.27 13.06 24.94
N ILE A 160 21.65 11.79 25.12
CA ILE A 160 20.79 10.74 25.67
C ILE A 160 21.28 10.41 27.09
N LYS A 161 20.39 10.53 28.07
CA LYS A 161 20.77 10.41 29.50
C LYS A 161 21.21 9.00 29.89
N ASP A 162 20.59 7.98 29.29
CA ASP A 162 20.90 6.57 29.49
C ASP A 162 21.69 5.95 28.32
N ALA A 163 22.51 6.78 27.66
CA ALA A 163 23.38 6.36 26.56
C ALA A 163 24.34 5.22 26.93
N ASP A 164 24.73 5.11 28.21
CA ASP A 164 25.58 4.05 28.74
C ASP A 164 24.95 2.65 28.67
N LYS A 165 23.63 2.58 28.47
CA LYS A 165 22.88 1.33 28.32
C LYS A 165 22.65 0.93 26.86
N ILE A 166 22.99 1.81 25.91
CA ILE A 166 22.85 1.54 24.48
C ILE A 166 24.00 0.63 24.04
N ASN A 167 23.70 -0.42 23.27
CA ASN A 167 24.76 -1.14 22.56
C ASN A 167 25.51 -0.16 21.64
N PRO A 168 26.84 0.02 21.79
CA PRO A 168 27.60 0.96 20.97
C PRO A 168 27.40 0.81 19.45
N GLU A 169 27.16 -0.41 18.97
CA GLU A 169 26.88 -0.68 17.55
C GLU A 169 25.57 -0.05 17.06
N TYR A 170 24.61 0.18 17.97
CA TYR A 170 23.29 0.74 17.65
C TYR A 170 23.23 2.26 17.86
N MET A 171 24.29 2.87 18.43
CA MET A 171 24.27 4.28 18.82
C MET A 171 24.02 5.20 17.63
N ASP A 172 24.67 4.95 16.49
CA ASP A 172 24.48 5.76 15.28
C ASP A 172 23.03 5.70 14.80
N SER A 173 22.49 4.49 14.62
CA SER A 173 21.09 4.30 14.23
C SER A 173 20.10 4.96 15.19
N ILE A 174 20.37 4.92 16.50
CA ILE A 174 19.52 5.58 17.51
C ILE A 174 19.60 7.10 17.36
N GLN A 175 20.79 7.69 17.16
CA GLN A 175 20.93 9.11 16.90
C GLN A 175 20.15 9.52 15.64
N LYS A 176 20.27 8.77 14.56
CA LYS A 176 19.57 9.06 13.29
C LYS A 176 18.05 8.88 13.40
N ILE A 177 17.57 7.90 14.18
CA ILE A 177 16.13 7.75 14.48
C ILE A 177 15.57 8.88 15.35
N LEU A 178 16.39 9.45 16.23
CA LEU A 178 15.98 10.62 17.03
C LEU A 178 15.99 11.90 16.18
N LEU A 179 17.00 12.07 15.30
CA LEU A 179 17.11 13.21 14.39
C LEU A 179 16.00 13.23 13.33
N SER A 180 15.52 12.06 12.89
CA SER A 180 14.34 11.92 12.01
C SER A 180 13.01 12.00 12.75
N GLU A 181 13.02 12.18 14.07
CA GLU A 181 11.85 12.18 14.95
C GLU A 181 10.98 10.90 14.88
N VAL A 182 11.53 9.81 14.31
CA VAL A 182 10.90 8.49 14.23
C VAL A 182 10.73 7.88 15.63
N ALA A 183 11.70 8.11 16.52
CA ALA A 183 11.54 7.91 17.95
C ALA A 183 11.81 9.20 18.70
N LEU A 184 11.35 9.24 19.96
CA LEU A 184 11.57 10.37 20.85
C LEU A 184 12.17 9.87 22.17
N LEU A 185 12.91 10.76 22.83
CA LEU A 185 13.29 10.61 24.23
C LEU A 185 12.09 10.90 25.13
N ASP A 186 12.11 10.36 26.34
CA ASP A 186 11.13 10.73 27.36
C ASP A 186 11.40 12.13 27.93
N GLN A 187 10.50 12.59 28.82
CA GLN A 187 10.63 13.90 29.48
C GLN A 187 11.89 14.05 30.35
N ALA A 188 12.56 12.95 30.67
CA ALA A 188 13.80 12.90 31.43
C ALA A 188 15.04 12.65 30.54
N ASN A 189 14.88 12.79 29.22
CA ASN A 189 15.90 12.59 28.17
C ASN A 189 16.46 11.15 28.11
N ASN A 190 15.69 10.14 28.49
CA ASN A 190 16.08 8.73 28.35
C ASN A 190 15.47 8.11 27.09
N PHE A 191 16.21 7.21 26.46
CA PHE A 191 15.76 6.41 25.33
C PHE A 191 15.10 5.09 25.77
N HIS A 192 15.54 4.51 26.89
CA HIS A 192 15.15 3.18 27.39
C HIS A 192 15.53 2.01 26.46
N PRO A 193 16.82 1.86 26.07
CA PRO A 193 17.26 0.94 25.02
C PRO A 193 16.93 -0.52 25.31
N THR A 194 17.12 -0.96 26.55
CA THR A 194 16.96 -2.37 26.96
C THR A 194 15.53 -2.77 27.29
N GLN A 195 14.57 -1.82 27.28
CA GLN A 195 13.17 -2.15 27.50
C GLN A 195 12.60 -2.93 26.31
N LEU A 196 11.77 -3.92 26.59
CA LEU A 196 11.06 -4.65 25.53
C LEU A 196 10.09 -3.72 24.81
N VAL A 197 10.16 -3.70 23.48
CA VAL A 197 9.32 -2.82 22.66
C VAL A 197 7.85 -3.24 22.74
N LYS A 198 6.96 -2.28 23.06
CA LYS A 198 5.52 -2.52 23.02
C LYS A 198 5.03 -2.46 21.58
N ARG A 199 3.98 -3.20 21.30
CA ARG A 199 3.33 -3.26 19.99
C ARG A 199 2.84 -1.87 19.53
N ILE A 200 2.24 -1.09 20.43
CA ILE A 200 1.82 0.30 20.13
C ILE A 200 3.01 1.22 19.80
N ASP A 201 4.08 1.15 20.58
CA ASP A 201 5.25 2.01 20.39
C ASP A 201 5.94 1.69 19.06
N ALA A 202 6.11 0.39 18.75
CA ALA A 202 6.63 -0.06 17.47
C ALA A 202 5.77 0.42 16.29
N SER A 203 4.44 0.29 16.38
CA SER A 203 3.55 0.77 15.32
C SER A 203 3.65 2.27 15.08
N VAL A 204 3.75 3.07 16.15
CA VAL A 204 3.96 4.52 16.02
C VAL A 204 5.30 4.83 15.36
N MET A 205 6.37 4.11 15.72
CA MET A 205 7.68 4.26 15.06
C MET A 205 7.62 3.87 13.58
N ILE A 206 6.93 2.78 13.22
CA ILE A 206 6.72 2.40 11.81
C ILE A 206 5.99 3.49 11.04
N PHE A 207 4.89 4.02 11.58
CA PHE A 207 4.14 5.07 10.92
C PHE A 207 5.00 6.32 10.66
N LYS A 208 5.79 6.72 11.65
CA LYS A 208 6.71 7.86 11.50
C LYS A 208 7.83 7.58 10.50
N ALA A 209 8.36 6.35 10.48
CA ALA A 209 9.37 5.95 9.51
C ALA A 209 8.81 5.97 8.08
N ILE A 210 7.59 5.48 7.87
CA ILE A 210 6.89 5.55 6.58
C ILE A 210 6.78 7.01 6.13
N ASN A 211 6.33 7.90 7.01
CA ASN A 211 6.21 9.32 6.67
C ASN A 211 7.57 9.95 6.39
N PHE A 212 8.59 9.67 7.20
CA PHE A 212 9.93 10.18 6.97
C PHE A 212 10.47 9.74 5.60
N VAL A 213 10.37 8.45 5.28
CA VAL A 213 10.82 7.89 3.99
C VAL A 213 10.08 8.56 2.83
N ASN A 214 8.76 8.70 2.93
CA ASN A 214 7.95 9.35 1.90
C ASN A 214 8.26 10.85 1.74
N ASP A 215 8.49 11.55 2.84
CA ASP A 215 8.73 12.99 2.87
C ASP A 215 10.17 13.36 2.47
N ASN A 216 11.11 12.41 2.59
CA ASN A 216 12.56 12.64 2.41
C ASN A 216 13.20 11.70 1.39
N HIS A 217 12.44 11.00 0.56
CA HIS A 217 13.02 10.23 -0.55
C HIS A 217 13.91 11.14 -1.39
N SER A 218 15.21 10.86 -1.38
CA SER A 218 16.18 11.46 -2.29
C SER A 218 15.85 10.98 -3.70
N GLU A 219 15.74 11.90 -4.66
CA GLU A 219 15.50 11.61 -6.08
C GLU A 219 16.67 10.88 -6.79
N ASP A 220 17.58 10.24 -6.04
CA ASP A 220 18.85 9.68 -6.50
C ASP A 220 18.86 8.14 -6.62
N GLU A 221 17.74 7.44 -6.39
CA GLU A 221 17.55 6.18 -7.12
C GLU A 221 17.30 6.51 -8.60
N PRO A 222 17.95 5.84 -9.57
CA PRO A 222 17.51 5.99 -10.96
C PRO A 222 16.03 5.62 -10.97
N PRO A 223 15.15 6.49 -11.48
CA PRO A 223 13.74 6.42 -11.17
C PRO A 223 13.21 5.04 -11.55
N VAL A 224 12.80 4.26 -10.55
CA VAL A 224 11.66 3.40 -10.77
C VAL A 224 10.52 4.39 -10.95
N ASP A 225 10.22 4.68 -12.21
CA ASP A 225 9.19 5.62 -12.64
C ASP A 225 7.81 5.07 -12.27
N ILE A 226 7.50 5.06 -10.97
CA ILE A 226 6.15 5.10 -10.47
C ILE A 226 5.88 6.60 -10.31
N PRO A 227 5.34 7.29 -11.32
CA PRO A 227 4.90 8.65 -11.16
C PRO A 227 3.94 8.67 -9.98
N THR A 228 4.14 9.70 -9.17
CA THR A 228 3.15 10.24 -8.25
C THR A 228 1.75 10.01 -8.81
N PRO A 229 0.78 9.52 -8.00
CA PRO A 229 -0.61 9.61 -8.38
C PRO A 229 -0.89 11.07 -8.70
N ILE A 230 -0.99 11.34 -9.99
CA ILE A 230 -1.53 12.59 -10.49
C ILE A 230 -2.90 12.70 -9.79
N PRO A 231 -3.17 13.79 -9.05
CA PRO A 231 -4.43 13.94 -8.35
C PRO A 231 -5.55 13.69 -9.35
N ASP A 232 -6.36 12.64 -9.14
CA ASP A 232 -7.39 12.11 -10.05
C ASP A 232 -7.57 13.00 -11.29
N GLU A 233 -6.68 12.84 -12.29
CA GLU A 233 -6.79 13.63 -13.50
C GLU A 233 -8.06 13.14 -14.20
N GLU A 234 -9.12 13.94 -14.12
CA GLU A 234 -10.35 13.69 -14.85
C GLU A 234 -9.99 13.50 -16.33
N VAL A 235 -10.50 12.43 -16.94
CA VAL A 235 -10.29 12.20 -18.39
C VAL A 235 -10.76 13.43 -19.15
N SER A 236 -9.88 13.96 -20.00
CA SER A 236 -10.21 15.07 -20.87
C SER A 236 -10.59 14.55 -22.25
N PHE A 237 -11.29 15.37 -23.05
CA PHE A 237 -11.52 15.06 -24.46
C PHE A 237 -11.30 16.27 -25.35
N LYS A 238 -10.87 16.00 -26.59
CA LYS A 238 -10.72 17.00 -27.66
C LYS A 238 -11.54 16.59 -28.87
N VAL A 239 -12.25 17.56 -29.45
CA VAL A 239 -13.00 17.39 -30.70
C VAL A 239 -12.25 18.08 -31.83
N GLU A 240 -11.96 17.35 -32.90
CA GLU A 240 -11.26 17.85 -34.08
C GLU A 240 -12.10 17.57 -35.33
N LYS A 241 -12.30 18.61 -36.17
CA LYS A 241 -13.01 18.44 -37.44
C LYS A 241 -12.17 17.59 -38.39
N VAL A 242 -12.74 16.49 -38.88
CA VAL A 242 -12.09 15.62 -39.89
C VAL A 242 -12.53 16.04 -41.30
N ASN A 243 -13.84 16.24 -41.50
CA ASN A 243 -14.41 16.72 -42.75
C ASN A 243 -15.76 17.44 -42.51
N GLU A 244 -16.53 17.70 -43.57
CA GLU A 244 -17.83 18.41 -43.50
C GLU A 244 -18.98 17.61 -42.88
N GLU A 245 -18.77 16.35 -42.51
CA GLU A 245 -19.81 15.48 -41.94
C GLU A 245 -19.39 14.86 -40.60
N VAL A 246 -18.09 14.78 -40.30
CA VAL A 246 -17.54 13.99 -39.18
C VAL A 246 -16.52 14.78 -38.37
N ASN A 247 -16.67 14.71 -37.05
CA ASN A 247 -15.67 15.11 -36.06
C ASN A 247 -15.03 13.86 -35.42
N LYS A 248 -13.74 13.94 -35.13
CA LYS A 248 -13.00 12.97 -34.30
C LYS A 248 -13.02 13.45 -32.86
N VAL A 249 -13.36 12.57 -31.94
CA VAL A 249 -13.27 12.82 -30.50
C VAL A 249 -12.17 11.95 -29.94
N THR A 250 -11.18 12.56 -29.29
CA THR A 250 -10.07 11.87 -28.64
C THR A 250 -10.18 12.08 -27.14
N LEU A 251 -10.34 10.99 -26.39
CA LEU A 251 -10.25 10.98 -24.93
C LEU A 251 -8.77 10.79 -24.56
N SER A 252 -8.31 11.53 -23.56
CA SER A 252 -6.97 11.38 -22.99
C SER A 252 -7.08 11.28 -21.48
N TRP A 253 -6.48 10.22 -20.92
CA TRP A 253 -6.32 10.07 -19.49
C TRP A 253 -4.97 10.61 -19.01
N GLY A 254 -4.43 11.64 -19.69
CA GLY A 254 -3.16 12.27 -19.31
C GLY A 254 -1.97 11.32 -19.36
N GLU A 255 -0.83 11.78 -18.85
CA GLU A 255 0.39 10.98 -18.81
C GLU A 255 0.29 9.87 -17.73
N LYS A 256 0.85 8.69 -18.03
CA LYS A 256 0.80 7.49 -17.20
C LYS A 256 2.16 6.76 -17.18
N PRO A 257 2.50 6.10 -16.08
CA PRO A 257 3.84 5.53 -15.82
C PRO A 257 4.38 4.58 -16.89
N ASN A 258 3.47 3.79 -17.45
CA ASN A 258 3.81 2.62 -18.23
C ASN A 258 2.64 2.24 -19.15
N ALA A 259 2.91 1.35 -20.10
CA ALA A 259 1.94 0.89 -21.08
C ALA A 259 0.82 -0.01 -20.52
N GLY A 260 0.78 -0.26 -19.21
CA GLY A 260 -0.27 -1.04 -18.56
C GLY A 260 -1.55 -0.26 -18.27
N TYR A 261 -1.51 1.06 -18.36
CA TYR A 261 -2.70 1.91 -18.27
C TYR A 261 -3.34 2.03 -19.65
N SER A 262 -4.64 1.80 -19.74
CA SER A 262 -5.39 2.04 -20.98
C SER A 262 -6.75 2.67 -20.71
N ILE A 263 -7.24 3.39 -21.72
CA ILE A 263 -8.60 3.90 -21.77
C ILE A 263 -9.31 3.18 -22.91
N GLU A 264 -10.54 2.73 -22.65
CA GLU A 264 -11.37 2.05 -23.62
C GLU A 264 -12.69 2.81 -23.75
N ILE A 265 -13.06 3.19 -24.98
CA ILE A 265 -14.42 3.66 -25.26
C ILE A 265 -15.30 2.42 -25.39
N THR A 266 -16.24 2.26 -24.46
CA THR A 266 -17.11 1.08 -24.39
C THR A 266 -18.36 1.23 -25.25
N SER A 267 -18.92 2.44 -25.33
CA SER A 267 -20.07 2.75 -26.18
C SER A 267 -20.17 4.24 -26.52
N VAL A 268 -21.01 4.56 -27.51
CA VAL A 268 -21.41 5.94 -27.83
C VAL A 268 -22.92 5.98 -27.96
N ASP A 269 -23.58 6.64 -27.02
CA ASP A 269 -25.04 6.80 -27.01
C ASP A 269 -25.44 8.13 -27.64
N PHE A 270 -26.39 8.08 -28.56
CA PHE A 270 -26.93 9.26 -29.23
C PHE A 270 -28.25 9.64 -28.61
N VAL A 271 -28.22 10.67 -27.77
CA VAL A 271 -29.41 11.17 -27.06
C VAL A 271 -29.65 12.62 -27.49
N ASN A 272 -30.76 12.85 -28.19
CA ASN A 272 -31.08 14.14 -28.82
C ASN A 272 -30.00 14.56 -29.84
N ASN A 273 -29.26 15.65 -29.55
CA ASN A 273 -28.20 16.22 -30.39
C ASN A 273 -26.80 16.09 -29.72
N GLU A 274 -26.67 15.14 -28.80
CA GLU A 274 -25.47 14.86 -28.03
C GLU A 274 -25.02 13.41 -28.26
N ALA A 275 -23.72 13.22 -28.41
CA ALA A 275 -23.07 11.91 -28.41
C ALA A 275 -22.35 11.75 -27.06
N VAL A 276 -22.91 10.91 -26.19
CA VAL A 276 -22.35 10.58 -24.88
C VAL A 276 -21.38 9.42 -25.08
N ILE A 277 -20.10 9.67 -24.83
CA ILE A 277 -19.02 8.69 -25.05
C ILE A 277 -18.72 8.03 -23.71
N HIS A 278 -19.11 6.78 -23.59
CA HIS A 278 -18.87 5.98 -22.40
C HIS A 278 -17.49 5.36 -22.46
N TYR A 279 -16.77 5.38 -21.35
CA TYR A 279 -15.42 4.83 -21.28
C TYR A 279 -15.15 4.12 -19.96
N GLN A 280 -14.18 3.21 -20.01
CA GLN A 280 -13.61 2.53 -18.86
C GLN A 280 -12.09 2.74 -18.81
N LEU A 281 -11.57 2.72 -17.59
CA LEU A 281 -10.15 2.87 -17.30
C LEU A 281 -9.60 1.52 -16.85
N HIS A 282 -8.54 1.07 -17.50
CA HIS A 282 -7.86 -0.16 -17.14
C HIS A 282 -6.51 0.17 -16.51
N TYR A 283 -6.28 -0.41 -15.34
CA TYR A 283 -5.03 -0.28 -14.59
C TYR A 283 -4.10 -1.46 -14.90
N PRO A 284 -2.78 -1.30 -14.72
CA PRO A 284 -1.82 -2.39 -14.87
C PRO A 284 -2.21 -3.60 -14.00
N VAL A 285 -2.13 -4.80 -14.58
CA VAL A 285 -2.42 -6.04 -13.86
C VAL A 285 -1.19 -6.45 -13.05
N GLU A 286 -1.40 -6.74 -11.77
CA GLU A 286 -0.34 -7.20 -10.86
C GLU A 286 0.34 -8.47 -11.41
N GLY A 287 1.67 -8.50 -11.40
CA GLY A 287 2.47 -9.61 -11.91
C GLY A 287 2.72 -9.61 -13.43
N MET A 288 2.16 -8.65 -14.18
CA MET A 288 2.46 -8.45 -15.61
C MET A 288 3.60 -7.43 -15.79
N MET A 289 4.51 -7.73 -16.71
CA MET A 289 5.64 -6.85 -17.03
C MET A 289 5.21 -5.78 -18.06
N TYR A 290 5.31 -4.52 -17.69
CA TYR A 290 5.06 -3.38 -18.57
C TYR A 290 6.35 -2.58 -18.77
N ALA A 291 6.56 -2.07 -19.99
CA ALA A 291 7.69 -1.18 -20.24
C ALA A 291 7.50 0.13 -19.46
N MET A 292 8.54 0.53 -18.72
CA MET A 292 8.57 1.77 -17.94
C MET A 292 8.86 2.94 -18.88
N VAL A 293 7.81 3.41 -19.55
CA VAL A 293 7.83 4.55 -20.44
C VAL A 293 6.56 5.35 -20.20
N ILE A 294 6.70 6.66 -20.04
CA ILE A 294 5.54 7.55 -19.93
C ILE A 294 4.69 7.37 -21.19
N THR A 295 3.45 6.94 -20.99
CA THR A 295 2.45 6.80 -22.05
C THR A 295 1.34 7.79 -21.80
N GLU A 296 0.62 8.18 -22.85
CA GLU A 296 -0.60 8.97 -22.71
C GLU A 296 -1.77 8.12 -23.23
N PRO A 297 -2.49 7.38 -22.36
CA PRO A 297 -3.58 6.53 -22.80
C PRO A 297 -4.66 7.33 -23.50
N LYS A 298 -4.91 6.99 -24.76
CA LYS A 298 -5.90 7.63 -25.62
C LYS A 298 -6.83 6.62 -26.23
N ALA A 299 -8.09 7.02 -26.35
CA ALA A 299 -9.07 6.33 -27.16
C ALA A 299 -9.76 7.36 -28.06
N GLU A 300 -10.12 6.94 -29.26
CA GLU A 300 -10.77 7.82 -30.22
C GLU A 300 -12.05 7.21 -30.79
N THR A 301 -13.01 8.07 -31.04
CA THR A 301 -14.23 7.74 -31.78
C THR A 301 -14.59 8.87 -32.73
N TYR A 302 -15.58 8.62 -33.58
CA TYR A 302 -16.03 9.56 -34.59
C TYR A 302 -17.52 9.80 -34.42
N ILE A 303 -17.92 11.07 -34.45
CA ILE A 303 -19.30 11.50 -34.33
C ILE A 303 -19.67 12.43 -35.49
N SER A 304 -20.96 12.52 -35.82
CA SER A 304 -21.45 13.52 -36.78
C SER A 304 -21.06 14.92 -36.33
N ASN A 305 -20.67 15.79 -37.26
CA ASN A 305 -20.30 17.18 -36.94
C ASN A 305 -21.46 18.02 -36.39
N SER A 306 -22.69 17.54 -36.56
CA SER A 306 -23.91 18.17 -36.05
C SER A 306 -24.13 17.93 -34.56
N LEU A 307 -23.40 16.99 -33.95
CA LEU A 307 -23.57 16.56 -32.56
C LEU A 307 -22.54 17.19 -31.62
N THR A 308 -22.96 17.47 -30.39
CA THR A 308 -22.07 17.85 -29.30
C THR A 308 -21.53 16.60 -28.60
N ALA A 309 -20.24 16.58 -28.27
CA ALA A 309 -19.63 15.45 -27.54
C ALA A 309 -19.65 15.70 -26.02
N SER A 310 -19.87 14.64 -25.26
CA SER A 310 -19.60 14.56 -23.82
C SER A 310 -19.04 13.19 -23.46
N ILE A 311 -18.51 13.06 -22.25
CA ILE A 311 -17.87 11.82 -21.78
C ILE A 311 -18.48 11.38 -20.45
N GLN A 312 -18.58 10.07 -20.25
CA GLN A 312 -19.06 9.49 -19.01
C GLN A 312 -18.25 8.25 -18.64
N GLN A 313 -17.68 8.24 -17.45
CA GLN A 313 -16.98 7.06 -16.92
C GLN A 313 -17.99 6.00 -16.46
N GLU A 314 -17.80 4.76 -16.89
CA GLU A 314 -18.49 3.60 -16.33
C GLU A 314 -17.77 3.09 -15.07
N LYS A 315 -18.54 2.66 -14.06
CA LYS A 315 -18.01 2.15 -12.79
C LYS A 315 -17.78 0.65 -12.82
#